data_AF-M5PRB8-F1
#
_entry.id   AF-M5PRB8-F1
#
_cell.length_a   1.000
_cell.length_b   1.000
_cell.length_c   1.000
_cell.angle_alpha   90.00
_cell.angle_beta   90.00
_cell.angle_gamma   90.00
#
_symmetry.space_group_name_H-M   'P 1'
#
loop_
_entity.id
_entity.type
_entity.pdbx_description
1 polymer ?
#
loop_
_entity_poly.entity_id
_entity_poly.type
_entity_poly.pdbx_seq_one_letter_code
_entity_poly.pdbx_strand_id
1 'polypeptide(L)'
;MPKSNGKWIAAGIVLVAVALAITFVFMAGNKKSDTEVTGLIRQAPPEGVKPKPDNAFDEQGRLRGRASGSLGEDSMVPWGFVSDVSDYLLDHYYPAGTRQNPTGKAVFTLGYKQLNMRYGLEMSYFGHDSEDVRGARQQIFDYIFRPGMLTALHTLYAETFVQDLALKAGQAEREFVLPDGSYAVRPLSEGEVKECLGMVAGFMREGARVLSVMASNERVLSMLPEYEQASLRVNTAYAEFNTQRESDGQDQVKAGDAIKKAIQSREALRQAVVGAVRRDAGRLSMPDDSIFYLVQWGSRRVTDGEGRTQSLSVAGKLLNDVASRLLSVATNGAGLGTA
;
A
#
# COMPACT_ATOMS: atom_id res chain seq x y z
N MET A 1 24.77 26.40 30.27
CA MET A 1 24.63 26.37 28.80
C MET A 1 25.16 25.03 28.29
N PRO A 2 24.30 24.08 27.88
CA PRO A 2 24.77 22.86 27.23
C PRO A 2 24.75 23.03 25.71
N LYS A 3 25.90 22.70 25.11
CA LYS A 3 26.08 22.48 23.67
C LYS A 3 25.68 21.03 23.32
N SER A 4 25.33 20.90 22.04
CA SER A 4 24.84 19.78 21.25
C SER A 4 25.26 18.34 21.61
N ASN A 5 24.35 17.40 21.30
CA ASN A 5 24.54 16.17 20.50
C ASN A 5 23.73 14.99 21.08
N GLY A 6 22.96 14.30 20.21
CA GLY A 6 22.48 12.93 20.48
C GLY A 6 20.97 12.73 20.34
N LYS A 7 20.42 12.80 19.12
CA LYS A 7 19.97 11.63 18.31
C LYS A 7 18.56 11.12 18.64
N TRP A 8 17.49 11.68 18.02
CA TRP A 8 16.92 11.49 16.63
C TRP A 8 16.14 10.18 16.50
N ILE A 9 14.96 10.17 15.84
CA ILE A 9 14.28 9.06 15.10
C ILE A 9 12.77 9.43 14.83
N ALA A 10 12.24 9.09 13.66
CA ALA A 10 11.31 9.82 12.79
C ALA A 10 9.91 9.19 12.45
N ALA A 11 9.09 9.97 11.74
CA ALA A 11 7.69 9.80 11.27
C ALA A 11 7.04 9.76 9.83
N GLY A 12 6.00 8.96 9.57
CA GLY A 12 4.88 9.44 8.72
C GLY A 12 4.81 9.37 7.19
N ILE A 13 5.87 9.49 6.38
CA ILE A 13 5.60 9.89 4.96
C ILE A 13 5.20 8.75 4.04
N VAL A 14 5.51 7.54 4.46
CA VAL A 14 5.16 6.30 3.76
C VAL A 14 4.02 5.59 4.51
N LEU A 15 3.25 6.34 5.29
CA LEU A 15 2.32 5.88 6.33
C LEU A 15 1.30 4.81 5.95
N VAL A 16 1.08 4.64 4.65
CA VAL A 16 0.18 3.65 4.09
C VAL A 16 0.98 2.57 3.34
N ALA A 17 2.10 2.87 2.68
CA ALA A 17 2.92 1.82 2.05
C ALA A 17 3.64 0.91 3.06
N VAL A 18 4.22 1.50 4.11
CA VAL A 18 4.86 0.73 5.20
C VAL A 18 3.80 0.01 5.99
N ALA A 19 2.63 0.63 6.16
CA ALA A 19 1.71 0.17 7.16
C ALA A 19 0.66 -0.82 6.73
N LEU A 20 0.34 -0.94 5.43
CA LEU A 20 -0.71 -1.82 4.92
C LEU A 20 -0.59 -3.34 5.27
N ALA A 21 0.55 -3.81 5.80
CA ALA A 21 1.05 -5.14 5.49
C ALA A 21 0.45 -6.29 6.27
N ILE A 22 -0.09 -6.00 7.45
CA ILE A 22 -0.54 -7.04 8.36
C ILE A 22 -1.95 -7.38 7.95
N THR A 23 -2.14 -8.40 7.11
CA THR A 23 -3.20 -9.42 7.23
C THR A 23 -3.15 -10.41 6.09
N PHE A 24 -2.16 -11.30 6.07
CA PHE A 24 -2.42 -12.61 5.47
C PHE A 24 -1.72 -13.79 6.16
N VAL A 25 -1.08 -13.59 7.30
CA VAL A 25 -0.45 -14.68 8.08
C VAL A 25 -1.16 -14.94 9.43
N PHE A 26 -2.28 -14.24 9.73
CA PHE A 26 -3.09 -14.50 10.94
C PHE A 26 -4.53 -14.94 10.66
N MET A 27 -4.75 -15.68 9.56
CA MET A 27 -6.00 -16.42 9.32
C MET A 27 -5.82 -17.94 9.17
N ALA A 28 -4.65 -18.49 9.52
CA ALA A 28 -4.47 -19.92 9.73
C ALA A 28 -3.41 -20.13 10.80
N GLY A 29 -3.82 -20.09 12.06
CA GLY A 29 -2.87 -20.13 13.17
C GLY A 29 -3.49 -20.50 14.51
N ASN A 30 -4.53 -21.33 14.50
CA ASN A 30 -4.79 -22.18 15.65
C ASN A 30 -5.50 -23.48 15.22
N LYS A 31 -4.74 -24.36 14.55
CA LYS A 31 -4.77 -25.82 14.70
C LYS A 31 -3.87 -26.45 13.64
N LYS A 32 -3.11 -27.47 14.05
CA LYS A 32 -2.32 -28.35 13.19
C LYS A 32 -3.20 -28.95 12.09
N SER A 33 -2.84 -28.70 10.84
CA SER A 33 -2.95 -29.68 9.76
C SER A 33 -2.16 -29.14 8.57
N ASP A 34 -1.00 -29.73 8.34
CA ASP A 34 -0.26 -29.64 7.10
C ASP A 34 -1.10 -30.20 5.93
N THR A 35 -0.74 -29.76 4.73
CA THR A 35 -1.15 -30.28 3.41
C THR A 35 -2.53 -29.82 2.93
N GLU A 36 -2.55 -28.93 1.92
CA GLU A 36 -3.51 -28.89 0.77
C GLU A 36 -3.79 -27.48 0.17
N VAL A 37 -3.31 -26.38 0.74
CA VAL A 37 -3.65 -25.02 0.20
C VAL A 37 -2.69 -24.52 -0.90
N THR A 38 -1.61 -25.24 -1.20
CA THR A 38 -0.56 -24.81 -2.14
C THR A 38 -0.94 -24.95 -3.64
N GLY A 39 -2.14 -25.43 -3.96
CA GLY A 39 -2.51 -25.86 -5.32
C GLY A 39 -3.12 -24.82 -6.27
N LEU A 40 -3.48 -23.60 -5.84
CA LEU A 40 -4.39 -22.75 -6.63
C LEU A 40 -3.90 -21.36 -7.06
N ILE A 41 -2.66 -20.96 -6.77
CA ILE A 41 -2.13 -19.66 -7.26
C ILE A 41 -0.67 -19.80 -7.70
N ARG A 42 -0.44 -20.46 -8.84
CA ARG A 42 0.74 -20.22 -9.68
C ARG A 42 0.30 -20.27 -11.13
N GLN A 43 -0.18 -19.14 -11.66
CA GLN A 43 -0.02 -18.90 -13.09
C GLN A 43 1.42 -18.45 -13.30
N ALA A 44 2.21 -19.26 -13.98
CA ALA A 44 3.53 -18.89 -14.42
C ALA A 44 3.43 -17.67 -15.36
N PRO A 45 4.38 -16.73 -15.33
CA PRO A 45 4.47 -15.68 -16.35
C PRO A 45 4.55 -16.31 -17.75
N PRO A 46 4.02 -15.64 -18.80
CA PRO A 46 4.15 -16.14 -20.17
C PRO A 46 5.62 -16.36 -20.53
N GLU A 47 5.91 -17.54 -21.09
CA GLU A 47 7.25 -17.94 -21.53
C GLU A 47 7.80 -16.92 -22.52
N GLY A 48 8.99 -16.38 -22.23
CA GLY A 48 9.74 -15.49 -23.13
C GLY A 48 10.12 -14.13 -22.54
N VAL A 49 9.55 -13.71 -21.41
CA VAL A 49 10.03 -12.53 -20.67
C VAL A 49 11.13 -12.96 -19.71
N LYS A 50 12.40 -12.79 -20.10
CA LYS A 50 13.49 -12.85 -19.12
C LYS A 50 13.24 -11.73 -18.10
N PRO A 51 13.13 -12.04 -16.79
CA PRO A 51 13.08 -10.99 -15.78
C PRO A 51 14.34 -10.13 -15.95
N LYS A 52 14.15 -8.82 -16.09
CA LYS A 52 15.25 -7.87 -16.00
C LYS A 52 15.92 -8.12 -14.64
N PRO A 53 17.24 -8.30 -14.55
CA PRO A 53 17.88 -8.51 -13.26
C PRO A 53 17.54 -7.32 -12.36
N ASP A 54 17.03 -7.61 -11.16
CA ASP A 54 16.82 -6.63 -10.09
C ASP A 54 18.20 -6.09 -9.68
N ASN A 55 18.66 -5.06 -10.40
CA ASN A 55 19.98 -4.46 -10.21
C ASN A 55 20.10 -3.64 -8.90
N ALA A 56 19.03 -3.58 -8.11
CA ALA A 56 18.99 -2.83 -6.86
C ALA A 56 19.66 -3.58 -5.70
N PHE A 57 19.75 -4.91 -5.74
CA PHE A 57 20.20 -5.73 -4.61
C PHE A 57 21.53 -6.44 -4.87
N ASP A 58 22.34 -6.60 -3.83
CA ASP A 58 23.53 -7.44 -3.86
C ASP A 58 23.16 -8.91 -3.64
N GLU A 59 24.17 -9.78 -3.70
CA GLU A 59 24.02 -11.22 -3.51
C GLU A 59 23.52 -11.60 -2.11
N GLN A 60 23.43 -10.62 -1.19
CA GLN A 60 22.94 -10.75 0.18
C GLN A 60 21.55 -10.11 0.34
N GLY A 61 20.91 -9.66 -0.75
CA GLY A 61 19.59 -9.03 -0.72
C GLY A 61 19.58 -7.61 -0.14
N ARG A 62 20.74 -6.96 -0.04
CA ARG A 62 20.87 -5.56 0.43
C ARG A 62 20.91 -4.62 -0.76
N LEU A 63 20.34 -3.43 -0.61
CA LEU A 63 20.43 -2.41 -1.65
C LEU A 63 21.91 -2.06 -1.93
N ARG A 64 22.37 -2.26 -3.17
CA ARG A 64 23.75 -1.92 -3.58
C ARG A 64 23.95 -0.41 -3.49
N GLY A 65 24.79 0.05 -2.56
CA GLY A 65 25.38 1.39 -2.61
C GLY A 65 24.98 2.40 -1.53
N ARG A 66 24.70 2.02 -0.28
CA ARG A 66 24.78 3.01 0.82
C ARG A 66 25.14 2.42 2.17
N ALA A 67 26.23 2.94 2.74
CA ALA A 67 26.67 2.66 4.09
C ALA A 67 25.63 3.17 5.10
N SER A 68 25.38 2.36 6.13
CA SER A 68 24.57 2.70 7.29
C SER A 68 25.12 3.94 8.01
N GLY A 69 24.24 4.93 8.19
CA GLY A 69 24.44 6.04 9.14
C GLY A 69 25.18 7.27 8.61
N SER A 70 24.48 8.08 7.79
CA SER A 70 24.81 9.50 7.67
C SER A 70 23.99 10.33 8.69
N LEU A 71 24.56 11.40 9.25
CA LEU A 71 23.79 12.33 10.09
C LEU A 71 22.64 12.91 9.26
N GLY A 72 21.40 12.46 9.53
CA GLY A 72 20.20 12.96 8.84
C GLY A 72 19.14 11.92 8.50
N GLU A 73 19.37 10.62 8.74
CA GLU A 73 18.40 9.56 8.44
C GLU A 73 17.85 8.87 9.69
N ASP A 74 16.65 8.27 9.56
CA ASP A 74 16.05 7.43 10.59
C ASP A 74 16.62 6.01 10.58
N SER A 75 16.83 5.41 11.75
CA SER A 75 17.40 4.06 11.84
C SER A 75 16.43 2.96 11.45
N MET A 76 15.12 3.17 11.61
CA MET A 76 14.09 2.17 11.31
C MET A 76 13.55 2.32 9.89
N VAL A 77 13.48 3.55 9.38
CA VAL A 77 12.99 3.90 8.04
C VAL A 77 14.08 4.69 7.31
N PRO A 78 15.10 4.02 6.77
CA PRO A 78 16.22 4.68 6.10
C PRO A 78 15.77 5.40 4.82
N TRP A 79 16.57 6.37 4.34
CA TRP A 79 16.24 7.09 3.10
C TRP A 79 16.11 6.14 1.90
N GLY A 80 16.90 5.06 1.85
CA GLY A 80 16.84 4.07 0.78
C GLY A 80 15.43 3.48 0.59
N PHE A 81 14.71 3.24 1.69
CA PHE A 81 13.33 2.80 1.65
C PHE A 81 12.39 3.88 1.09
N VAL A 82 12.55 5.13 1.53
CA VAL A 82 11.72 6.25 1.04
C VAL A 82 11.94 6.51 -0.45
N SER A 83 13.19 6.41 -0.90
CA SER A 83 13.57 6.48 -2.31
C SER A 83 12.95 5.35 -3.14
N ASP A 84 13.00 4.10 -2.67
CA ASP A 84 12.37 2.96 -3.37
C ASP A 84 10.86 3.14 -3.53
N VAL A 85 10.20 3.78 -2.56
CA VAL A 85 8.77 4.13 -2.68
C VAL A 85 8.53 5.08 -3.86
N SER A 86 9.40 6.07 -4.07
CA SER A 86 9.31 6.95 -5.26
C SER A 86 9.46 6.15 -6.55
N ASP A 87 10.43 5.24 -6.62
CA ASP A 87 10.66 4.39 -7.80
C ASP A 87 9.43 3.51 -8.06
N TYR A 88 8.91 2.87 -7.02
CA TYR A 88 7.76 1.98 -7.14
C TYR A 88 6.48 2.73 -7.56
N LEU A 89 6.28 3.96 -7.08
CA LEU A 89 5.17 4.81 -7.55
C LEU A 89 5.33 5.12 -9.04
N LEU A 90 6.53 5.48 -9.48
CA LEU A 90 6.82 5.82 -10.87
C LEU A 90 6.70 4.61 -11.82
N ASP A 91 7.06 3.41 -11.36
CA ASP A 91 6.92 2.16 -12.11
C ASP A 91 5.45 1.79 -12.39
N HIS A 92 4.52 2.33 -11.60
CA HIS A 92 3.08 2.11 -11.79
C HIS A 92 2.39 3.24 -12.57
N TYR A 93 3.16 4.22 -13.05
CA TYR A 93 2.70 5.21 -14.00
C TYR A 93 3.02 4.77 -15.43
N TYR A 94 1.97 4.62 -16.23
CA TYR A 94 2.05 4.23 -17.63
C TYR A 94 1.53 5.36 -18.52
N PRO A 95 2.43 6.19 -19.11
CA PRO A 95 2.04 7.24 -20.03
C PRO A 95 1.27 6.69 -21.23
N ALA A 96 0.40 7.52 -21.81
CA ALA A 96 -0.31 7.20 -23.04
C ALA A 96 0.66 6.94 -24.21
N GLY A 97 0.28 6.05 -25.12
CA GLY A 97 1.09 5.75 -26.31
C GLY A 97 2.44 5.11 -26.01
N THR A 98 2.61 4.48 -24.84
CA THR A 98 3.80 3.67 -24.55
C THR A 98 3.55 2.22 -24.94
N ARG A 99 4.61 1.43 -25.09
CA ARG A 99 4.49 -0.01 -25.35
C ARG A 99 3.69 -0.75 -24.28
N GLN A 100 3.83 -0.32 -23.05
CA GLN A 100 3.11 -0.89 -21.90
C GLN A 100 1.69 -0.33 -21.75
N ASN A 101 1.39 0.81 -22.38
CA ASN A 101 0.06 1.40 -22.44
C ASN A 101 -0.17 2.07 -23.81
N PRO A 102 -0.55 1.29 -24.84
CA PRO A 102 -0.76 1.81 -26.19
C PRO A 102 -2.04 2.64 -26.33
N THR A 103 -2.79 2.83 -25.23
CA THR A 103 -4.04 3.59 -25.23
C THR A 103 -3.78 5.10 -25.28
N GLY A 104 -4.81 5.87 -25.61
CA GLY A 104 -4.74 7.34 -25.69
C GLY A 104 -4.80 8.07 -24.35
N LYS A 105 -4.72 7.38 -23.21
CA LYS A 105 -4.76 7.99 -21.87
C LYS A 105 -3.74 7.32 -20.97
N ALA A 106 -3.07 8.10 -20.13
CA ALA A 106 -2.20 7.51 -19.13
C ALA A 106 -3.01 6.78 -18.05
N VAL A 107 -2.36 5.82 -17.41
CA VAL A 107 -2.95 4.99 -16.36
C VAL A 107 -1.99 4.92 -15.19
N PHE A 108 -2.54 5.00 -13.99
CA PHE A 108 -1.85 4.68 -12.74
C PHE A 108 -2.45 3.40 -12.16
N THR A 109 -1.65 2.34 -12.04
CA THR A 109 -2.18 0.99 -11.73
C THR A 109 -1.98 0.58 -10.28
N LEU A 110 -1.20 1.33 -9.50
CA LEU A 110 -0.86 0.94 -8.13
C LEU A 110 -2.10 0.92 -7.24
N GLY A 111 -2.36 -0.23 -6.63
CA GLY A 111 -3.34 -0.39 -5.57
C GLY A 111 -2.71 -0.36 -4.17
N TYR A 112 -3.48 0.04 -3.16
CA TYR A 112 -3.05 -0.01 -1.76
C TYR A 112 -2.64 -1.43 -1.35
N LYS A 113 -3.44 -2.45 -1.68
CA LYS A 113 -3.09 -3.85 -1.39
C LYS A 113 -1.81 -4.31 -2.07
N GLN A 114 -1.44 -3.74 -3.22
CA GLN A 114 -0.22 -4.10 -3.92
C GLN A 114 0.99 -3.42 -3.27
N LEU A 115 0.89 -2.11 -3.06
CA LEU A 115 1.86 -1.31 -2.33
C LEU A 115 2.23 -1.95 -1.00
N ASN A 116 1.19 -2.46 -0.37
CA ASN A 116 1.31 -3.21 0.81
C ASN A 116 2.14 -4.50 0.73
N MET A 117 1.79 -5.34 -0.23
CA MET A 117 2.39 -6.67 -0.34
C MET A 117 3.89 -6.56 -0.58
N ARG A 118 4.33 -5.56 -1.35
CA ARG A 118 5.75 -5.26 -1.58
C ARG A 118 6.51 -5.04 -0.27
N TYR A 119 6.08 -4.05 0.52
CA TYR A 119 6.81 -3.66 1.73
C TYR A 119 6.43 -4.46 2.98
N GLY A 120 5.49 -5.39 2.81
CA GLY A 120 4.94 -6.17 3.89
C GLY A 120 5.51 -7.57 4.09
N LEU A 121 6.14 -8.08 3.04
CA LEU A 121 6.63 -9.46 2.95
C LEU A 121 8.16 -9.53 3.10
N GLU A 122 8.89 -8.51 2.66
CA GLU A 122 10.35 -8.45 2.72
C GLU A 122 10.80 -7.31 3.64
N MET A 123 11.50 -7.67 4.72
CA MET A 123 11.95 -6.73 5.76
C MET A 123 13.32 -6.11 5.46
N SER A 124 14.00 -6.55 4.40
CA SER A 124 15.34 -6.08 4.00
C SER A 124 15.43 -4.57 3.76
N TYR A 125 14.30 -3.91 3.55
CA TYR A 125 14.20 -2.46 3.39
C TYR A 125 14.20 -1.69 4.72
N PHE A 126 13.85 -2.35 5.83
CA PHE A 126 13.94 -1.81 7.18
C PHE A 126 15.28 -2.27 7.76
N GLY A 127 15.98 -1.44 8.52
CA GLY A 127 17.37 -1.68 8.97
C GLY A 127 17.60 -2.86 9.92
N HIS A 128 16.87 -3.96 9.78
CA HIS A 128 16.86 -5.15 10.63
C HIS A 128 16.84 -6.44 9.80
N ASP A 129 17.87 -7.28 9.99
CA ASP A 129 17.77 -8.72 9.72
C ASP A 129 17.13 -9.37 10.96
N SER A 130 15.93 -9.95 10.81
CA SER A 130 15.25 -10.70 11.88
C SER A 130 14.74 -12.03 11.34
N GLU A 131 15.06 -13.12 12.04
CA GLU A 131 14.47 -14.44 11.78
C GLU A 131 12.97 -14.47 12.11
N ASP A 132 12.50 -13.59 13.02
CA ASP A 132 11.07 -13.37 13.30
C ASP A 132 10.56 -12.14 12.53
N VAL A 133 10.05 -12.40 11.32
CA VAL A 133 9.43 -11.40 10.45
C VAL A 133 8.17 -10.79 11.09
N ARG A 134 7.42 -11.56 11.90
CA ARG A 134 6.17 -11.09 12.51
C ARG A 134 6.44 -10.13 13.67
N GLY A 135 7.39 -10.47 14.53
CA GLY A 135 7.82 -9.63 15.65
C GLY A 135 8.42 -8.31 15.17
N ALA A 136 9.37 -8.36 14.23
CA ALA A 136 10.02 -7.17 13.67
C ALA A 136 9.02 -6.17 13.09
N ARG A 137 8.03 -6.69 12.37
CA ARG A 137 6.93 -5.93 11.79
C ARG A 137 6.05 -5.23 12.81
N GLN A 138 5.68 -5.93 13.88
CA GLN A 138 4.88 -5.33 14.95
C GLN A 138 5.65 -4.18 15.59
N GLN A 139 6.95 -4.36 15.83
CA GLN A 139 7.83 -3.31 16.36
C GLN A 139 7.90 -2.11 15.41
N ILE A 140 8.03 -2.33 14.10
CA ILE A 140 8.00 -1.26 13.10
C ILE A 140 6.70 -0.47 13.19
N PHE A 141 5.54 -1.13 13.29
CA PHE A 141 4.26 -0.42 13.42
C PHE A 141 4.07 0.30 14.72
N ASP A 142 4.42 -0.34 15.82
CA ASP A 142 4.32 0.29 17.13
C ASP A 142 5.23 1.51 17.23
N TYR A 143 6.32 1.52 16.47
CA TYR A 143 7.22 2.64 16.33
C TYR A 143 6.62 3.75 15.43
N ILE A 144 6.35 3.47 14.15
CA ILE A 144 5.90 4.51 13.20
C ILE A 144 4.48 4.98 13.47
N PHE A 145 3.54 4.11 13.87
CA PHE A 145 2.11 4.43 13.84
C PHE A 145 1.61 5.19 15.09
N ARG A 146 2.46 6.06 15.64
CA ARG A 146 2.14 6.97 16.76
C ARG A 146 2.05 8.41 16.24
N PRO A 147 1.10 9.26 16.65
CA PRO A 147 0.89 10.58 16.03
C PRO A 147 2.14 11.47 15.95
N GLY A 148 2.94 11.54 17.02
CA GLY A 148 4.22 12.28 17.03
C GLY A 148 5.24 11.66 16.07
N MET A 149 5.30 10.34 16.06
CA MET A 149 6.02 9.53 15.07
C MET A 149 5.25 9.37 13.75
N LEU A 150 4.21 10.17 13.48
CA LEU A 150 3.68 10.43 12.13
C LEU A 150 4.07 11.83 11.65
N THR A 151 4.31 12.76 12.57
CA THR A 151 4.74 14.12 12.24
C THR A 151 6.26 14.29 11.98
N ALA A 152 7.14 13.71 12.80
CA ALA A 152 8.61 13.83 12.67
C ALA A 152 9.31 13.49 11.31
N LEU A 153 9.13 12.32 10.67
CA LEU A 153 9.66 11.89 9.36
C LEU A 153 8.90 12.72 8.35
N HIS A 154 7.62 13.12 8.56
CA HIS A 154 6.94 14.06 7.69
C HIS A 154 7.74 15.32 7.52
N THR A 155 8.20 15.86 8.63
CA THR A 155 9.16 16.95 8.59
C THR A 155 10.51 16.55 7.98
N LEU A 156 11.00 15.32 8.20
CA LEU A 156 12.30 14.85 7.71
C LEU A 156 12.38 14.60 6.20
N TYR A 157 11.41 13.92 5.60
CA TYR A 157 11.51 13.38 4.23
C TYR A 157 10.49 13.95 3.25
N ALA A 158 9.48 14.73 3.64
CA ALA A 158 8.34 14.98 2.75
C ALA A 158 8.77 15.82 1.55
N GLU A 159 9.61 16.83 1.81
CA GLU A 159 10.20 17.66 0.78
C GLU A 159 11.16 16.87 -0.11
N THR A 160 12.10 16.13 0.49
CA THR A 160 13.08 15.33 -0.25
C THR A 160 12.42 14.23 -1.08
N PHE A 161 11.38 13.58 -0.58
CA PHE A 161 10.58 12.59 -1.30
C PHE A 161 9.90 13.20 -2.52
N VAL A 162 9.27 14.37 -2.37
CA VAL A 162 8.62 15.07 -3.48
C VAL A 162 9.63 15.47 -4.56
N GLN A 163 10.81 15.96 -4.16
CA GLN A 163 11.89 16.31 -5.08
C GLN A 163 12.48 15.07 -5.77
N ASP A 164 12.71 13.99 -5.03
CA ASP A 164 13.21 12.72 -5.55
C ASP A 164 12.27 12.11 -6.59
N LEU A 165 10.97 12.03 -6.30
CA LEU A 165 9.98 11.54 -7.26
C LEU A 165 9.91 12.43 -8.51
N ALA A 166 9.95 13.75 -8.35
CA ALA A 166 9.93 14.68 -9.49
C ALA A 166 11.19 14.55 -10.36
N LEU A 167 12.36 14.41 -9.73
CA LEU A 167 13.63 14.18 -10.42
C LEU A 167 13.62 12.86 -11.18
N LYS A 168 13.22 11.77 -10.52
CA LYS A 168 13.11 10.43 -11.13
C LYS A 168 12.12 10.42 -12.28
N ALA A 169 10.97 11.08 -12.14
CA ALA A 169 10.01 11.22 -13.22
C ALA A 169 10.59 12.00 -14.40
N GLY A 170 11.34 13.09 -14.16
CA GLY A 170 12.00 13.88 -15.20
C GLY A 170 13.14 13.13 -15.93
N GLN A 171 13.74 12.14 -15.28
CA GLN A 171 14.80 11.30 -15.84
C GLN A 171 14.28 9.98 -16.40
N ALA A 172 13.00 9.65 -16.18
CA ALA A 172 12.43 8.39 -16.61
C ALA A 172 12.31 8.32 -18.13
N GLU A 173 12.78 7.20 -18.67
CA GLU A 173 12.59 6.85 -20.07
C GLU A 173 11.50 5.79 -20.22
N ARG A 174 10.77 5.86 -21.33
CA ARG A 174 9.77 4.86 -21.73
C ARG A 174 9.85 4.63 -23.24
N GLU A 175 9.41 3.46 -23.68
CA GLU A 175 9.25 3.13 -25.10
C GLU A 175 7.90 3.67 -25.60
N PHE A 176 7.92 4.68 -26.45
CA PHE A 176 6.73 5.29 -27.05
C PHE A 176 6.52 4.82 -28.48
N VAL A 177 5.24 4.70 -28.86
CA VAL A 177 4.84 4.38 -30.23
C VAL A 177 5.10 5.59 -31.14
N LEU A 178 5.72 5.35 -32.29
CA LEU A 178 5.97 6.32 -33.35
C LEU A 178 4.81 6.32 -34.37
N PRO A 179 4.70 7.36 -35.23
CA PRO A 179 3.65 7.42 -36.24
C PRO A 179 3.62 6.24 -37.22
N ASP A 180 4.75 5.57 -37.44
CA ASP A 180 4.87 4.38 -38.29
C ASP A 180 4.55 3.06 -37.55
N GLY A 181 4.17 3.12 -36.28
CA GLY A 181 3.86 1.96 -35.44
C GLY A 181 5.07 1.29 -34.80
N SER A 182 6.29 1.78 -35.05
CA SER A 182 7.50 1.34 -34.35
C SER A 182 7.61 1.97 -32.95
N TYR A 183 8.63 1.60 -32.16
CA TYR A 183 8.84 2.12 -30.81
C TYR A 183 10.20 2.82 -30.68
N ALA A 184 10.23 3.93 -29.95
CA ALA A 184 11.47 4.61 -29.58
C ALA A 184 11.51 4.91 -28.08
N VAL A 185 12.68 4.73 -27.48
CA VAL A 185 12.95 5.16 -26.10
C VAL A 185 13.12 6.67 -26.10
N ARG A 186 12.38 7.37 -25.24
CA ARG A 186 12.59 8.79 -24.95
C ARG A 186 12.29 9.10 -23.49
N PRO A 187 12.83 10.19 -22.93
CA PRO A 187 12.40 10.69 -21.64
C PRO A 187 10.92 11.09 -21.66
N LEU A 188 10.31 11.10 -20.47
CA LEU A 188 9.02 11.73 -20.26
C LEU A 188 9.10 13.22 -20.60
N SER A 189 8.11 13.72 -21.32
CA SER A 189 7.91 15.15 -21.55
C SER A 189 7.49 15.85 -20.26
N GLU A 190 7.65 17.17 -20.20
CA GLU A 190 7.20 17.95 -19.03
C GLU A 190 5.72 17.72 -18.72
N GLY A 191 4.87 17.58 -19.74
CA GLY A 191 3.45 17.26 -19.57
C GLY A 191 3.20 15.90 -18.93
N GLU A 192 3.96 14.87 -19.33
CA GLU A 192 3.86 13.51 -18.77
C GLU A 192 4.40 13.45 -17.34
N VAL A 193 5.45 14.22 -17.02
CA VAL A 193 5.93 14.36 -15.64
C VAL A 193 4.86 14.99 -14.75
N LYS A 194 4.22 16.09 -15.21
CA LYS A 194 3.12 16.74 -14.48
C LYS A 194 1.95 15.79 -14.28
N GLU A 195 1.60 15.02 -15.31
CA GLU A 195 0.54 14.01 -15.24
C GLU A 195 0.87 12.91 -14.23
N CYS A 196 2.11 12.38 -14.23
CA CYS A 196 2.60 11.39 -13.27
C CYS A 196 2.43 11.89 -11.82
N LEU A 197 2.98 13.07 -11.52
CA LEU A 197 2.88 13.67 -10.18
C LEU A 197 1.42 13.92 -9.78
N GLY A 198 0.59 14.35 -10.73
CA GLY A 198 -0.85 14.54 -10.52
C GLY A 198 -1.59 13.24 -10.19
N MET A 199 -1.27 12.14 -10.87
CA MET A 199 -1.85 10.82 -10.60
C MET A 199 -1.43 10.28 -9.23
N VAL A 200 -0.15 10.41 -8.88
CA VAL A 200 0.37 10.02 -7.55
C VAL A 200 -0.29 10.85 -6.44
N ALA A 201 -0.43 12.16 -6.64
CA ALA A 201 -1.14 13.02 -5.71
C ALA A 201 -2.63 12.64 -5.57
N GLY A 202 -3.28 12.29 -6.68
CA GLY A 202 -4.64 11.77 -6.71
C GLY A 202 -4.78 10.51 -5.85
N PHE A 203 -3.89 9.53 -6.06
CA PHE A 203 -3.80 8.33 -5.25
C PHE A 203 -3.70 8.68 -3.75
N MET A 204 -2.71 9.47 -3.34
CA MET A 204 -2.51 9.85 -1.94
C MET A 204 -3.73 10.57 -1.31
N ARG A 205 -4.39 11.47 -2.05
CA ARG A 205 -5.59 12.18 -1.59
C ARG A 205 -6.77 11.26 -1.31
N GLU A 206 -6.94 10.21 -2.10
CA GLU A 206 -8.04 9.26 -1.88
C GLU A 206 -7.79 8.43 -0.62
N GLY A 207 -6.56 7.98 -0.39
CA GLY A 207 -6.17 7.30 0.84
C GLY A 207 -6.35 8.21 2.05
N ALA A 208 -5.90 9.47 1.95
CA ALA A 208 -6.06 10.48 2.99
C ALA A 208 -7.53 10.67 3.42
N ARG A 209 -8.46 10.71 2.45
CA ARG A 209 -9.90 10.83 2.73
C ARG A 209 -10.45 9.61 3.44
N VAL A 210 -10.09 8.39 3.03
CA VAL A 210 -10.51 7.17 3.72
C VAL A 210 -10.03 7.15 5.17
N LEU A 211 -8.74 7.45 5.42
CA LEU A 211 -8.21 7.50 6.78
C LEU A 211 -8.86 8.59 7.64
N SER A 212 -9.14 9.75 7.04
CA SER A 212 -9.82 10.85 7.73
C SER A 212 -11.22 10.44 8.16
N VAL A 213 -11.98 9.78 7.27
CA VAL A 213 -13.32 9.26 7.61
C VAL A 213 -13.25 8.21 8.71
N MET A 214 -12.30 7.27 8.65
CA MET A 214 -12.14 6.29 9.73
C MET A 214 -11.80 6.94 11.08
N ALA A 215 -11.05 8.04 11.07
CA ALA A 215 -10.69 8.75 12.28
C ALA A 215 -11.84 9.58 12.86
N SER A 216 -12.77 10.08 12.01
CA SER A 216 -13.86 10.96 12.43
C SER A 216 -15.23 10.27 12.53
N ASN A 217 -15.39 9.08 11.96
CA ASN A 217 -16.64 8.34 11.96
C ASN A 217 -16.46 6.96 12.61
N GLU A 218 -16.75 6.89 13.91
CA GLU A 218 -16.68 5.67 14.71
C GLU A 218 -17.56 4.53 14.15
N ARG A 219 -18.65 4.86 13.44
CA ARG A 219 -19.54 3.86 12.83
C ARG A 219 -18.81 2.98 11.82
N VAL A 220 -17.86 3.53 11.06
CA VAL A 220 -17.10 2.76 10.07
C VAL A 220 -16.33 1.63 10.75
N LEU A 221 -15.70 1.94 11.90
CA LEU A 221 -14.93 0.96 12.68
C LEU A 221 -15.85 0.00 13.45
N SER A 222 -16.98 0.49 13.98
CA SER A 222 -17.92 -0.33 14.76
C SER A 222 -18.63 -1.41 13.93
N MET A 223 -18.65 -1.29 12.61
CA MET A 223 -19.23 -2.28 11.69
C MET A 223 -18.30 -3.47 11.40
N LEU A 224 -17.01 -3.35 11.68
CA LEU A 224 -16.02 -4.38 11.36
C LEU A 224 -16.13 -5.66 12.19
N PRO A 225 -16.41 -5.61 13.51
CA PRO A 225 -16.63 -6.84 14.28
C PRO A 225 -17.74 -7.72 13.71
N GLU A 226 -18.84 -7.11 13.23
CA GLU A 226 -19.94 -7.85 12.61
C GLU A 226 -19.51 -8.48 11.27
N TYR A 227 -18.74 -7.74 10.47
CA TYR A 227 -18.14 -8.28 9.24
C TYR A 227 -17.18 -9.45 9.53
N GLU A 228 -16.36 -9.35 10.57
CA GLU A 228 -15.43 -10.42 10.98
C GLU A 228 -16.19 -11.67 11.40
N GLN A 229 -17.25 -11.52 12.20
CA GLN A 229 -18.14 -12.63 12.56
C GLN A 229 -18.83 -13.23 11.32
N ALA A 230 -19.25 -12.42 10.36
CA ALA A 230 -19.81 -12.91 9.09
C ALA A 230 -18.76 -13.67 8.25
N SER A 231 -17.51 -13.23 8.28
CA SER A 231 -16.40 -13.92 7.61
C SER A 231 -16.09 -15.28 8.26
N LEU A 232 -16.12 -15.35 9.58
CA LEU A 232 -16.01 -16.62 10.32
C LEU A 232 -17.18 -17.57 9.97
N ARG A 233 -18.41 -17.06 9.89
CA ARG A 233 -19.58 -17.86 9.47
C ARG A 233 -19.43 -18.44 8.07
N VAL A 234 -18.81 -17.72 7.13
CA VAL A 234 -18.48 -18.27 5.80
C VAL A 234 -17.49 -19.42 5.91
N ASN A 235 -16.42 -19.26 6.69
CA ASN A 235 -15.42 -20.31 6.89
C ASN A 235 -16.03 -21.55 7.55
N THR A 236 -16.87 -21.37 8.57
CA THR A 236 -17.61 -22.46 9.22
C THR A 236 -18.53 -23.18 8.23
N ALA A 237 -19.30 -22.45 7.41
CA ALA A 237 -20.18 -23.05 6.41
C ALA A 237 -19.41 -23.86 5.36
N TYR A 238 -18.23 -23.41 4.93
CA TYR A 238 -17.35 -24.18 4.04
C TYR A 238 -16.78 -25.42 4.71
N ALA A 239 -16.36 -25.33 5.97
CA ALA A 239 -15.87 -26.48 6.73
C ALA A 239 -16.96 -27.55 6.89
N GLU A 240 -18.18 -27.14 7.24
CA GLU A 240 -19.35 -28.01 7.34
C GLU A 240 -19.70 -28.67 6.00
N PHE A 241 -19.72 -27.90 4.91
CA PHE A 241 -19.94 -28.43 3.57
C PHE A 241 -18.90 -29.50 3.20
N ASN A 242 -17.62 -29.26 3.50
CA ASN A 242 -16.56 -30.23 3.23
C ASN A 242 -16.73 -31.52 4.03
N THR A 243 -17.20 -31.43 5.30
CA THR A 243 -17.51 -32.63 6.10
C THR A 243 -18.74 -33.40 5.59
N GLN A 244 -19.66 -32.73 4.88
CA GLN A 244 -20.90 -33.31 4.36
C GLN A 244 -20.79 -33.73 2.88
N ARG A 245 -19.59 -33.70 2.27
CA ARG A 245 -19.39 -34.08 0.86
C ARG A 245 -19.71 -35.54 0.55
N GLU A 246 -19.68 -36.41 1.56
CA GLU A 246 -20.01 -37.84 1.46
C GLU A 246 -21.43 -38.16 1.95
N SER A 247 -22.19 -37.15 2.35
CA SER A 247 -23.56 -37.30 2.85
C SER A 247 -24.60 -37.31 1.73
N ASP A 248 -25.83 -37.73 2.04
CA ASP A 248 -26.95 -37.74 1.09
C ASP A 248 -27.19 -36.37 0.43
N GLY A 249 -27.66 -36.37 -0.81
CA GLY A 249 -27.77 -35.16 -1.64
C GLY A 249 -28.62 -34.02 -1.04
N GLN A 250 -29.55 -34.29 -0.11
CA GLN A 250 -30.30 -33.24 0.58
C GLN A 250 -29.45 -32.43 1.57
N ASP A 251 -28.50 -33.05 2.25
CA ASP A 251 -27.67 -32.36 3.24
C ASP A 251 -26.57 -31.54 2.53
N GLN A 252 -26.06 -32.04 1.40
CA GLN A 252 -25.19 -31.28 0.52
C GLN A 252 -25.85 -29.99 -0.02
N VAL A 253 -27.14 -30.05 -0.39
CA VAL A 253 -27.90 -28.88 -0.84
C VAL A 253 -28.08 -27.86 0.29
N LYS A 254 -28.47 -28.29 1.50
CA LYS A 254 -28.62 -27.39 2.66
C LYS A 254 -27.31 -26.70 3.01
N ALA A 255 -26.19 -27.42 2.99
CA ALA A 255 -24.86 -26.87 3.24
C ALA A 255 -24.45 -25.87 2.15
N GLY A 256 -24.78 -26.13 0.88
CA GLY A 256 -24.59 -25.18 -0.22
C GLY A 256 -25.39 -23.88 -0.02
N ASP A 257 -26.64 -23.97 0.41
CA ASP A 257 -27.48 -22.82 0.73
C ASP A 257 -26.95 -22.02 1.93
N ALA A 258 -26.40 -22.70 2.94
CA ALA A 258 -25.77 -22.08 4.09
C ALA A 258 -24.54 -21.24 3.67
N ILE A 259 -23.68 -21.78 2.79
CA ILE A 259 -22.55 -21.03 2.21
C ILE A 259 -23.07 -19.79 1.48
N LYS A 260 -24.07 -19.93 0.60
CA LYS A 260 -24.62 -18.81 -0.17
C LYS A 260 -25.14 -17.70 0.74
N LYS A 261 -25.93 -18.04 1.77
CA LYS A 261 -26.45 -17.08 2.74
C LYS A 261 -25.33 -16.40 3.54
N ALA A 262 -24.31 -17.15 3.96
CA ALA A 262 -23.17 -16.60 4.67
C ALA A 262 -22.38 -15.61 3.80
N ILE A 263 -22.14 -15.93 2.52
CA ILE A 263 -21.46 -15.04 1.57
C ILE A 263 -22.29 -13.77 1.34
N GLN A 264 -23.60 -13.90 1.13
CA GLN A 264 -24.50 -12.75 0.94
C GLN A 264 -24.49 -11.81 2.15
N SER A 265 -24.57 -12.36 3.37
CA SER A 265 -24.51 -11.58 4.60
C SER A 265 -23.17 -10.85 4.76
N ARG A 266 -22.04 -11.54 4.53
CA ARG A 266 -20.70 -10.93 4.58
C ARG A 266 -20.55 -9.81 3.54
N GLU A 267 -21.02 -10.02 2.32
CA GLU A 267 -20.93 -9.02 1.25
C GLU A 267 -21.82 -7.81 1.53
N ALA A 268 -23.03 -8.01 2.06
CA ALA A 268 -23.91 -6.90 2.48
C ALA A 268 -23.23 -6.02 3.54
N LEU A 269 -22.55 -6.62 4.53
CA LEU A 269 -21.79 -5.87 5.54
C LEU A 269 -20.58 -5.13 4.93
N ARG A 270 -19.86 -5.78 4.00
CA ARG A 270 -18.77 -5.13 3.25
C ARG A 270 -19.26 -3.88 2.51
N GLN A 271 -20.37 -4.01 1.79
CA GLN A 271 -21.00 -2.92 1.06
C GLN A 271 -21.49 -1.82 1.99
N ALA A 272 -22.00 -2.17 3.17
CA ALA A 272 -22.42 -1.20 4.18
C ALA A 272 -21.23 -0.38 4.70
N VAL A 273 -20.07 -1.01 4.94
CA VAL A 273 -18.82 -0.33 5.34
C VAL A 273 -18.34 0.61 4.24
N VAL A 274 -18.24 0.13 3.00
CA VAL A 274 -17.81 0.96 1.86
C VAL A 274 -18.78 2.11 1.62
N GLY A 275 -20.08 1.86 1.70
CA GLY A 275 -21.12 2.88 1.58
C GLY A 275 -21.01 3.95 2.67
N ALA A 276 -20.67 3.59 3.91
CA ALA A 276 -20.41 4.56 4.97
C ALA A 276 -19.20 5.44 4.64
N VAL A 277 -18.11 4.86 4.15
CA VAL A 277 -16.94 5.66 3.75
C VAL A 277 -17.25 6.57 2.58
N ARG A 278 -17.91 6.09 1.52
CA ARG A 278 -18.25 6.90 0.34
C ARG A 278 -19.19 8.07 0.66
N ARG A 279 -20.11 7.90 1.61
CA ARG A 279 -20.99 9.00 2.06
C ARG A 279 -20.21 10.17 2.64
N ASP A 280 -19.17 9.89 3.42
CA ASP A 280 -18.45 10.92 4.16
C ASP A 280 -17.17 11.41 3.46
N ALA A 281 -16.52 10.54 2.67
CA ALA A 281 -15.31 10.86 1.91
C ALA A 281 -15.59 11.64 0.61
N GLY A 282 -16.87 11.71 0.21
CA GLY A 282 -17.30 12.23 -1.09
C GLY A 282 -16.91 11.33 -2.26
N ARG A 283 -16.76 11.93 -3.45
CA ARG A 283 -16.42 11.17 -4.66
C ARG A 283 -14.98 10.64 -4.59
N LEU A 284 -14.87 9.31 -4.59
CA LEU A 284 -13.62 8.55 -4.72
C LEU A 284 -13.65 7.78 -6.05
N SER A 285 -12.57 7.86 -6.82
CA SER A 285 -12.33 7.03 -8.01
C SER A 285 -11.81 5.63 -7.67
N MET A 286 -11.22 5.47 -6.48
CA MET A 286 -10.84 4.18 -5.88
C MET A 286 -11.96 3.13 -5.94
N PRO A 287 -11.66 1.88 -6.33
CA PRO A 287 -12.60 0.75 -6.26
C PRO A 287 -13.00 0.41 -4.82
N ASP A 288 -14.21 -0.16 -4.66
CA ASP A 288 -14.75 -0.56 -3.36
C ASP A 288 -13.84 -1.52 -2.58
N ASP A 289 -13.17 -2.43 -3.27
CA ASP A 289 -12.22 -3.37 -2.66
C ASP A 289 -11.02 -2.66 -2.05
N SER A 290 -10.54 -1.58 -2.67
CA SER A 290 -9.43 -0.80 -2.14
C SER A 290 -9.86 0.06 -0.94
N ILE A 291 -11.08 0.60 -0.97
CA ILE A 291 -11.68 1.31 0.17
C ILE A 291 -11.81 0.36 1.35
N PHE A 292 -12.46 -0.79 1.14
CA PHE A 292 -12.68 -1.77 2.18
C PHE A 292 -11.35 -2.29 2.75
N TYR A 293 -10.37 -2.53 1.89
CA TYR A 293 -9.03 -2.93 2.29
C TYR A 293 -8.37 -1.90 3.22
N LEU A 294 -8.42 -0.61 2.89
CA LEU A 294 -7.91 0.46 3.76
C LEU A 294 -8.63 0.52 5.12
N VAL A 295 -9.95 0.26 5.13
CA VAL A 295 -10.74 0.23 6.36
C VAL A 295 -10.34 -0.93 7.27
N GLN A 296 -10.31 -2.16 6.75
CA GLN A 296 -9.82 -3.31 7.51
C GLN A 296 -8.38 -3.09 7.97
N TRP A 297 -7.59 -2.42 7.14
CA TRP A 297 -6.22 -2.13 7.44
C TRP A 297 -6.03 -1.19 8.63
N GLY A 298 -6.70 -0.04 8.60
CA GLY A 298 -6.61 0.94 9.67
C GLY A 298 -7.24 0.43 10.97
N SER A 299 -8.28 -0.40 10.90
CA SER A 299 -8.95 -0.94 12.09
C SER A 299 -8.02 -1.76 12.98
N ARG A 300 -7.19 -2.61 12.37
CA ARG A 300 -6.19 -3.44 13.09
C ARG A 300 -5.12 -2.61 13.80
N ARG A 301 -5.02 -1.33 13.48
CA ARG A 301 -4.06 -0.41 14.13
C ARG A 301 -4.69 0.41 15.23
N VAL A 302 -6.01 0.42 15.36
CA VAL A 302 -6.72 1.20 16.39
C VAL A 302 -7.34 0.34 17.48
N THR A 303 -7.38 -0.98 17.32
CA THR A 303 -8.01 -1.92 18.27
C THR A 303 -7.30 -2.07 19.61
N ASP A 304 -6.01 -1.73 19.74
CA ASP A 304 -5.21 -2.08 20.94
C ASP A 304 -4.61 -0.89 21.71
N GLY A 305 -5.17 0.33 21.61
CA GLY A 305 -4.68 1.44 22.45
C GLY A 305 -5.45 2.75 22.36
N GLU A 306 -5.53 3.45 23.50
CA GLU A 306 -6.04 4.81 23.58
C GLU A 306 -5.28 5.75 22.62
N GLY A 307 -6.01 6.63 21.93
CA GLY A 307 -5.41 7.65 21.04
C GLY A 307 -5.01 7.19 19.64
N ARG A 308 -5.21 5.92 19.24
CA ARG A 308 -4.77 5.45 17.91
C ARG A 308 -5.65 5.89 16.73
N THR A 309 -6.91 6.29 16.98
CA THR A 309 -7.72 7.00 15.97
C THR A 309 -7.10 8.37 15.61
N GLN A 310 -6.36 8.98 16.54
CA GLN A 310 -5.55 10.18 16.28
C GLN A 310 -4.44 9.89 15.25
N SER A 311 -3.83 8.69 15.28
CA SER A 311 -2.83 8.29 14.27
C SER A 311 -3.44 8.24 12.87
N LEU A 312 -4.67 7.73 12.72
CA LEU A 312 -5.38 7.75 11.43
C LEU A 312 -5.65 9.19 10.96
N SER A 313 -6.08 10.07 11.87
CA SER A 313 -6.31 11.49 11.55
C SER A 313 -5.03 12.18 11.10
N VAL A 314 -3.93 12.01 11.84
CA VAL A 314 -2.63 12.57 11.48
C VAL A 314 -2.16 12.00 10.15
N ALA A 315 -2.28 10.68 9.94
CA ALA A 315 -1.89 10.05 8.68
C ALA A 315 -2.65 10.61 7.48
N GLY A 316 -3.97 10.80 7.61
CA GLY A 316 -4.79 11.43 6.58
C GLY A 316 -4.32 12.85 6.25
N LYS A 317 -4.05 13.67 7.28
CA LYS A 317 -3.56 15.06 7.08
C LYS A 317 -2.22 15.10 6.35
N LEU A 318 -1.27 14.26 6.74
CA LEU A 318 0.08 14.25 6.18
C LEU A 318 0.11 13.72 4.74
N LEU A 319 -0.67 12.68 4.42
CA LEU A 319 -0.83 12.23 3.03
C LEU A 319 -1.41 13.32 2.14
N ASN A 320 -2.38 14.09 2.64
CA ASN A 320 -2.95 15.21 1.90
C ASN A 320 -1.94 16.36 1.71
N ASP A 321 -1.05 16.59 2.67
CA ASP A 321 0.05 17.56 2.54
C ASP A 321 1.03 17.15 1.43
N VAL A 322 1.53 15.90 1.46
CA VAL A 322 2.42 15.37 0.41
C VAL A 322 1.76 15.47 -0.97
N ALA A 323 0.49 15.09 -1.09
CA ALA A 323 -0.24 15.22 -2.35
C ALA A 323 -0.33 16.68 -2.83
N SER A 324 -0.49 17.62 -1.90
CA SER A 324 -0.55 19.05 -2.24
C SER A 324 0.81 19.59 -2.68
N ARG A 325 1.90 19.12 -2.07
CA ARG A 325 3.29 19.41 -2.50
C ARG A 325 3.58 18.86 -3.89
N LEU A 326 3.20 17.62 -4.17
CA LEU A 326 3.35 17.00 -5.50
C LEU A 326 2.63 17.80 -6.58
N LEU A 327 1.40 18.23 -6.31
CA LEU A 327 0.65 19.08 -7.23
C LEU A 327 1.29 20.45 -7.40
N SER A 328 1.80 21.06 -6.32
CA SER A 328 2.53 22.32 -6.42
C SER A 328 3.77 22.21 -7.31
N VAL A 329 4.52 21.11 -7.21
CA VAL A 329 5.67 20.84 -8.09
C VAL A 329 5.22 20.61 -9.54
N ALA A 330 4.10 19.90 -9.74
CA ALA A 330 3.52 19.72 -11.07
C ALA A 330 3.06 21.05 -11.70
N THR A 331 2.45 21.96 -10.94
CA THR A 331 1.91 23.22 -11.49
C THR A 331 2.98 24.27 -11.73
N ASN A 332 3.96 24.40 -10.85
CA ASN A 332 4.91 25.51 -10.87
C ASN A 332 6.05 25.32 -11.87
N GLY A 333 6.04 24.21 -12.62
CA GLY A 333 7.19 23.77 -13.40
C GLY A 333 8.24 23.22 -12.44
N ALA A 334 8.82 22.09 -12.81
CA ALA A 334 9.92 21.56 -12.04
C ALA A 334 11.04 22.61 -12.12
N GLY A 335 11.43 23.20 -10.99
CA GLY A 335 12.73 23.85 -10.84
C GLY A 335 13.86 22.83 -10.95
N LEU A 336 13.82 21.97 -11.96
CA LEU A 336 14.91 21.11 -12.41
C LEU A 336 15.91 22.06 -13.06
N GLY A 337 16.60 22.80 -12.20
CA GLY A 337 17.74 23.59 -12.57
C GLY A 337 18.69 22.71 -13.36
N THR A 338 19.00 23.17 -14.55
CA THR A 338 20.23 22.82 -15.25
C THR A 338 21.39 22.91 -14.25
N ALA A 339 21.95 21.77 -13.87
CA ALA A 339 23.27 21.68 -13.27
C ALA A 339 24.21 21.06 -14.30
#